data_AF-A0A7V3NP90-F1
#
_entry.id   AF-A0A7V3NP90-F1
#
_cell.length_a   1.000
_cell.length_b   1.000
_cell.length_c   1.000
_cell.angle_alpha   90.00
_cell.angle_beta   90.00
_cell.angle_gamma   90.00
#
_symmetry.space_group_name_H-M   'P 1'
#
loop_
_entity.id
_entity.type
_entity.pdbx_description
1 polymer ?
#
loop_
_entity_poly.entity_id
_entity_poly.type
_entity_poly.pdbx_seq_one_letter_code
_entity_poly.pdbx_strand_id
1 'polypeptide(L)'
;MDFKIYYKKSTVIIIFIIVILAILIAIPNILNFNCRAARTFPMLKLQEIYEKQLKYYKNHNKYATYFNELDNYKYRGSISYEIYMGNDIDKHKVAYCCDPDEIKRLESRILYHIPEYLKLYVNKNGFNAIAIGNIDNDDAWDIWMITEKGILIDVQNDCKLEKNPW
;
A
#
# COMPACT_ATOMS: atom_id res chain seq x y z
N MET A 1 29.53 19.55 -51.84
CA MET A 1 28.62 18.38 -51.71
C MET A 1 28.32 18.14 -50.22
N ASP A 2 28.18 19.22 -49.44
CA ASP A 2 28.42 19.19 -47.98
C ASP A 2 27.18 19.52 -47.16
N PHE A 3 26.18 20.16 -47.77
CA PHE A 3 24.92 20.52 -47.11
C PHE A 3 24.09 19.29 -46.70
N LYS A 4 24.09 18.23 -47.52
CA LYS A 4 23.40 16.96 -47.24
C LYS A 4 24.03 16.17 -46.09
N ILE A 5 25.36 16.23 -45.97
CA ILE A 5 26.11 15.55 -44.89
C ILE A 5 25.91 16.30 -43.57
N TYR A 6 25.89 17.64 -43.62
CA TYR A 6 25.64 18.47 -42.46
C TYR A 6 24.20 18.32 -41.95
N TYR A 7 23.20 18.35 -42.85
CA TYR A 7 21.79 18.11 -42.49
C TYR A 7 21.60 16.72 -41.86
N LYS A 8 22.22 15.68 -42.43
CA LYS A 8 22.16 14.32 -41.88
C LYS A 8 22.78 14.23 -40.48
N LYS A 9 23.87 14.96 -40.20
CA LYS A 9 24.46 15.03 -38.85
C LYS A 9 23.58 15.82 -37.86
N SER A 10 23.03 16.96 -38.28
CA SER A 10 22.15 17.78 -37.44
C SER A 10 20.83 17.09 -37.10
N THR A 11 20.22 16.35 -38.04
CA THR A 11 19.00 15.57 -37.77
C THR A 11 19.25 14.45 -36.75
N VAL A 12 20.40 13.78 -36.80
CA VAL A 12 20.75 12.74 -35.82
C VAL A 12 20.90 13.33 -34.43
N ILE A 13 21.52 14.51 -34.30
CA ILE A 13 21.67 15.20 -33.02
C ILE A 13 20.31 15.62 -32.46
N ILE A 14 19.42 16.18 -33.30
CA ILE A 14 18.08 16.61 -32.87
C ILE A 14 17.25 15.43 -32.37
N ILE A 15 17.29 14.29 -33.08
CA ILE A 15 16.59 13.06 -32.65
C ILE A 15 17.11 12.60 -31.29
N PHE A 16 18.43 12.60 -31.09
CA PHE A 16 19.03 12.23 -29.80
C PHE A 16 18.57 13.14 -28.65
N ILE A 17 18.52 14.46 -28.88
CA ILE A 17 18.05 15.41 -27.88
C ILE A 17 16.58 15.17 -27.52
N ILE A 18 15.72 14.94 -28.52
CA ILE A 18 14.30 14.65 -28.29
C ILE A 18 14.14 13.36 -27.48
N VAL A 19 14.90 12.31 -27.81
CA VAL A 19 14.85 11.02 -27.08
C VAL A 19 15.29 11.20 -25.63
N ILE A 20 16.40 11.91 -25.37
CA ILE A 20 16.89 12.16 -24.00
C ILE A 20 15.88 12.99 -23.19
N LEU A 21 15.34 14.07 -23.77
CA LEU A 21 14.36 14.92 -23.10
C LEU A 21 13.07 14.16 -22.77
N ALA A 22 12.59 13.30 -23.68
CA ALA A 22 11.40 12.48 -23.44
C ALA A 22 11.62 11.48 -22.28
N ILE A 23 12.80 10.85 -22.22
CA ILE A 23 13.16 9.93 -21.14
C ILE A 23 13.23 10.66 -19.79
N LEU A 24 13.85 11.85 -19.76
CA LEU A 24 14.01 12.63 -18.52
C LEU A 24 12.69 13.13 -17.94
N ILE A 25 11.73 13.51 -18.78
CA ILE A 25 10.42 14.02 -18.32
C ILE A 25 9.47 12.87 -17.94
N ALA A 26 9.52 11.74 -18.65
CA ALA A 26 8.57 10.65 -18.48
C ALA A 26 8.84 9.76 -17.24
N ILE A 27 10.10 9.44 -16.93
CA ILE A 27 10.47 8.52 -15.84
C ILE A 27 9.97 8.96 -14.44
N PRO A 28 10.25 10.19 -13.96
CA PRO A 28 9.85 10.58 -12.60
C PRO A 28 8.34 10.58 -12.41
N ASN A 29 7.57 10.82 -13.48
CA ASN A 29 6.13 10.84 -13.40
C ASN A 29 5.54 9.43 -13.23
N ILE A 30 6.12 8.42 -13.89
CA ILE A 30 5.63 7.03 -13.85
C ILE A 30 5.72 6.42 -12.45
N LEU A 31 6.83 6.64 -11.72
CA LEU A 31 7.01 6.13 -10.36
C LEU A 31 5.94 6.67 -9.40
N ASN A 32 5.62 7.97 -9.53
CA ASN A 32 4.56 8.61 -8.74
C ASN A 32 3.17 8.03 -9.04
N PHE A 33 2.90 7.66 -10.30
CA PHE A 33 1.65 7.01 -10.67
C PHE A 33 1.55 5.60 -10.09
N ASN A 34 2.64 4.84 -10.09
CA ASN A 34 2.66 3.48 -9.54
C ASN A 34 2.38 3.46 -8.04
N CYS A 35 3.01 4.34 -7.27
CA CYS A 35 2.76 4.44 -5.82
C CYS A 35 1.29 4.81 -5.53
N ARG A 36 0.74 5.77 -6.29
CA ARG A 36 -0.67 6.17 -6.18
C ARG A 36 -1.65 5.05 -6.55
N ALA A 37 -1.29 4.22 -7.52
CA ALA A 37 -2.09 3.06 -7.90
C ALA A 37 -2.01 1.97 -6.83
N ALA A 38 -0.81 1.66 -6.34
CA ALA A 38 -0.58 0.61 -5.36
C ALA A 38 -1.29 0.88 -4.03
N ARG A 39 -1.26 2.11 -3.49
CA ARG A 39 -2.01 2.49 -2.27
C ARG A 39 -3.53 2.37 -2.40
N THR A 40 -4.06 2.43 -3.63
CA THR A 40 -5.52 2.36 -3.84
C THR A 40 -6.04 0.99 -3.42
N PHE A 41 -5.24 -0.06 -3.57
CA PHE A 41 -5.65 -1.42 -3.26
C PHE A 41 -5.91 -1.68 -1.75
N PRO A 42 -4.99 -1.37 -0.81
CA PRO A 42 -5.28 -1.50 0.62
C PRO A 42 -6.42 -0.58 1.07
N MET A 43 -6.54 0.63 0.51
CA MET A 43 -7.66 1.53 0.82
C MET A 43 -9.01 0.93 0.41
N LEU A 44 -9.12 0.34 -0.78
CA LEU A 44 -10.34 -0.35 -1.24
C LEU A 44 -10.67 -1.55 -0.37
N LYS A 45 -9.66 -2.30 0.10
CA LYS A 45 -9.90 -3.43 1.00
C LYS A 45 -10.37 -3.01 2.38
N LEU A 46 -9.82 -1.93 2.93
CA LEU A 46 -10.31 -1.36 4.18
C LEU A 46 -11.77 -0.89 4.05
N GLN A 47 -12.13 -0.29 2.91
CA GLN A 47 -13.52 0.07 2.61
C GLN A 47 -14.45 -1.16 2.53
N GLU A 48 -14.00 -2.24 1.88
CA GLU A 48 -14.76 -3.50 1.83
C GLU A 48 -15.03 -4.06 3.24
N ILE A 49 -14.04 -4.00 4.14
CA ILE A 49 -14.18 -4.43 5.53
C ILE A 49 -15.19 -3.55 6.26
N TYR A 50 -15.14 -2.23 6.05
CA TYR A 50 -16.11 -1.31 6.64
C TYR A 50 -17.55 -1.63 6.20
N GLU A 51 -17.78 -1.87 4.91
CA GLU A 51 -19.11 -2.23 4.41
C GLU A 51 -19.61 -3.55 5.01
N LYS A 52 -18.73 -4.55 5.13
CA LYS A 52 -19.04 -5.84 5.77
C LYS A 52 -19.34 -5.67 7.26
N GLN A 53 -18.61 -4.81 7.95
CA GLN A 53 -18.86 -4.49 9.35
C GLN A 53 -20.21 -3.81 9.55
N LEU A 54 -20.58 -2.86 8.69
CA LEU A 54 -21.92 -2.26 8.72
C LEU A 54 -23.02 -3.29 8.50
N LYS A 55 -22.82 -4.22 7.55
CA LYS A 55 -23.78 -5.31 7.29
C LYS A 55 -23.92 -6.22 8.51
N TYR A 56 -22.81 -6.62 9.12
CA TYR A 56 -22.80 -7.47 10.30
C TYR A 56 -23.48 -6.78 11.50
N TYR A 57 -23.19 -5.49 11.71
CA TYR A 57 -23.77 -4.67 12.77
C TYR A 57 -25.29 -4.58 12.65
N LYS A 58 -25.83 -4.40 11.43
CA LYS A 58 -27.28 -4.37 11.19
C LYS A 58 -27.99 -5.65 11.64
N ASN A 59 -27.32 -6.80 11.56
CA ASN A 59 -27.91 -8.09 11.89
C ASN A 59 -27.72 -8.47 13.38
N HIS A 60 -26.61 -8.05 13.99
CA HIS A 60 -26.21 -8.53 15.33
C HIS A 60 -26.18 -7.43 16.41
N ASN A 61 -26.37 -6.16 16.04
CA ASN A 61 -26.24 -5.00 16.94
C ASN A 61 -24.86 -4.91 17.65
N LYS A 62 -23.82 -5.44 17.01
CA LYS A 62 -22.42 -5.40 17.43
C LYS A 62 -21.51 -5.54 16.20
N TYR A 63 -20.29 -5.04 16.29
CA TYR A 63 -19.27 -5.27 15.26
C TYR A 63 -18.67 -6.67 15.38
N ALA A 64 -18.24 -7.24 14.25
CA ALA A 64 -17.60 -8.55 14.19
C ALA A 64 -16.19 -8.45 14.78
N THR A 65 -15.80 -9.40 15.61
CA THR A 65 -14.48 -9.39 16.28
C THR A 65 -13.39 -9.99 15.39
N TYR A 66 -13.76 -10.92 14.51
CA TYR A 66 -12.87 -11.71 13.68
C TYR A 66 -13.31 -11.68 12.21
N PHE A 67 -12.37 -11.86 11.28
CA PHE A 67 -12.69 -11.87 9.84
C PHE A 67 -13.65 -12.99 9.43
N ASN A 68 -13.60 -14.15 10.08
CA ASN A 68 -14.48 -15.29 9.77
C ASN A 68 -15.97 -15.00 10.04
N GLU A 69 -16.28 -14.05 10.92
CA GLU A 69 -17.65 -13.61 11.21
C GLU A 69 -18.22 -12.71 10.09
N LEU A 70 -17.37 -12.13 9.25
CA LEU A 70 -17.74 -11.22 8.16
C LEU A 70 -18.14 -11.96 6.88
N ASP A 71 -19.25 -12.71 6.89
CA ASP A 71 -19.81 -13.40 5.72
C ASP A 71 -18.78 -14.24 4.94
N ASN A 72 -18.06 -15.15 5.62
CA ASN A 72 -17.00 -15.96 5.03
C ASN A 72 -15.95 -15.11 4.29
N TYR A 73 -15.56 -13.96 4.86
CA TYR A 73 -14.46 -13.17 4.33
C TYR A 73 -13.19 -14.04 4.30
N LYS A 74 -12.88 -14.59 3.13
CA LYS A 74 -11.61 -15.27 2.89
C LYS A 74 -10.59 -14.18 2.67
N TYR A 75 -9.94 -13.77 3.75
CA TYR A 75 -8.73 -13.02 3.65
C TYR A 75 -7.69 -13.88 2.92
N ARG A 76 -7.40 -13.50 1.67
CA ARG A 76 -6.25 -13.99 0.95
C ARG A 76 -5.25 -12.86 1.04
N GLY A 77 -4.27 -13.00 1.93
CA GLY A 77 -3.14 -12.09 2.01
C GLY A 77 -2.63 -11.84 0.60
N SER A 78 -2.50 -10.57 0.24
CA SER A 78 -1.82 -10.21 -0.98
C SER A 78 -0.36 -10.04 -0.64
N ILE A 79 0.51 -10.38 -1.57
CA ILE A 79 1.97 -10.40 -1.45
C ILE A 79 2.57 -9.05 -0.97
N SER A 80 1.76 -7.99 -0.97
CA SER A 80 2.19 -6.61 -0.74
C SER A 80 1.61 -5.97 0.53
N TYR A 81 0.59 -6.55 1.17
CA TYR A 81 0.02 -5.98 2.40
C TYR A 81 -0.76 -7.00 3.24
N GLU A 82 -0.63 -6.85 4.55
CA GLU A 82 -1.37 -7.56 5.57
C GLU A 82 -2.49 -6.70 6.15
N ILE A 83 -3.65 -7.28 6.48
CA ILE A 83 -4.77 -6.56 7.10
C ILE A 83 -5.06 -7.15 8.47
N TYR A 84 -5.16 -6.26 9.46
CA TYR A 84 -5.55 -6.59 10.83
C TYR A 84 -6.81 -5.83 11.22
N MET A 85 -7.63 -6.43 12.07
CA MET A 85 -8.87 -5.81 12.55
C MET A 85 -9.14 -6.19 14.01
N GLY A 86 -9.61 -5.22 14.80
CA GLY A 86 -10.08 -5.51 16.15
C GLY A 86 -9.03 -6.24 17.00
N ASN A 87 -9.39 -7.42 17.49
CA ASN A 87 -8.52 -8.21 18.38
C ASN A 87 -7.63 -9.22 17.63
N ASP A 88 -7.57 -9.20 16.30
CA ASP A 88 -6.76 -10.17 15.54
C ASP A 88 -5.24 -9.95 15.71
N ILE A 89 -4.81 -8.84 16.31
CA ILE A 89 -3.39 -8.54 16.54
C ILE A 89 -2.76 -9.49 17.57
N ASP A 90 -3.53 -10.00 18.54
CA ASP A 90 -2.97 -10.86 19.59
C ASP A 90 -2.45 -12.20 19.04
N LYS A 91 -2.81 -12.56 17.80
CA LYS A 91 -2.32 -13.75 17.10
C LYS A 91 -1.26 -13.45 16.04
N HIS A 92 -1.23 -12.24 15.48
CA HIS A 92 -0.29 -11.86 14.42
C HIS A 92 0.17 -10.41 14.62
N LYS A 93 1.17 -10.20 15.49
CA LYS A 93 1.93 -8.93 15.61
C LYS A 93 2.97 -8.75 14.51
N VAL A 94 2.85 -9.49 13.40
CA VAL A 94 3.91 -9.66 12.41
C VAL A 94 3.28 -9.52 11.04
N ALA A 95 3.55 -8.42 10.36
CA ALA A 95 3.24 -8.24 8.95
C ALA A 95 4.35 -8.86 8.11
N TYR A 96 4.00 -9.77 7.20
CA TYR A 96 4.96 -10.35 6.26
C TYR A 96 5.09 -9.43 5.05
N CYS A 97 6.30 -8.90 4.81
CA CYS A 97 6.64 -8.34 3.51
C CYS A 97 7.00 -9.47 2.56
N CYS A 98 6.71 -9.25 1.28
CA CYS A 98 7.25 -9.95 0.11
C CYS A 98 6.95 -11.46 -0.05
N ASP A 99 7.33 -11.95 -1.24
CA ASP A 99 7.03 -13.24 -1.89
C ASP A 99 6.92 -14.45 -0.94
N PRO A 100 5.88 -15.33 -1.07
CA PRO A 100 5.75 -16.54 -0.25
C PRO A 100 6.98 -17.46 -0.25
N ASP A 101 7.79 -17.44 -1.32
CA ASP A 101 9.01 -18.25 -1.41
C ASP A 101 10.21 -17.62 -0.66
N GLU A 102 10.15 -16.32 -0.34
CA GLU A 102 11.15 -15.62 0.49
C GLU A 102 10.87 -15.79 2.00
N ILE A 103 9.60 -15.94 2.38
CA ILE A 103 9.15 -16.17 3.76
C ILE A 103 9.79 -17.43 4.38
N LYS A 104 10.04 -18.48 3.58
CA LYS A 104 10.73 -19.71 4.03
C LYS A 104 12.24 -19.54 4.29
N ARG A 105 12.87 -18.50 3.75
CA ARG A 105 14.30 -18.20 3.98
C ARG A 105 14.53 -17.17 5.09
N LEU A 106 13.49 -16.44 5.48
CA LEU A 106 13.58 -15.24 6.33
C LEU A 106 12.84 -15.40 7.67
N GLU A 107 12.89 -16.59 8.29
CA GLU A 107 12.31 -16.86 9.64
C GLU A 107 12.87 -15.95 10.77
N SER A 108 13.76 -14.99 10.48
CA SER A 108 14.40 -14.11 11.48
C SER A 108 14.47 -12.62 11.13
N ARG A 109 13.96 -12.16 9.99
CA ARG A 109 13.92 -10.72 9.62
C ARG A 109 12.66 -10.55 8.76
N ILE A 110 11.53 -10.05 9.23
CA ILE A 110 11.29 -8.71 9.76
C ILE A 110 10.02 -8.77 10.61
N LEU A 111 10.13 -8.39 11.89
CA LEU A 111 9.01 -8.29 12.81
C LEU A 111 8.62 -6.81 12.89
N TYR A 112 7.74 -6.33 11.99
CA TYR A 112 7.25 -4.95 12.15
C TYR A 112 6.33 -4.90 13.36
N HIS A 113 6.77 -4.18 14.39
CA HIS A 113 5.94 -3.92 15.56
C HIS A 113 4.92 -2.84 15.19
N ILE A 114 3.65 -3.23 15.09
CA ILE A 114 2.53 -2.29 14.95
C ILE A 114 2.69 -1.22 16.04
N PRO A 115 2.85 0.06 15.69
CA PRO A 115 3.12 1.09 16.68
C PRO A 115 2.06 1.10 17.78
N GLU A 116 2.48 1.19 19.04
CA GLU A 116 1.59 1.07 20.20
C GLU A 116 0.48 2.14 20.24
N TYR A 117 0.67 3.26 19.52
CA TYR A 117 -0.35 4.29 19.33
C TYR A 117 -1.51 3.85 18.42
N LEU A 118 -1.30 2.88 17.53
CA LEU A 118 -2.33 2.23 16.72
C LEU A 118 -3.00 1.15 17.55
N LYS A 119 -3.77 1.58 18.55
CA LYS A 119 -4.61 0.67 19.33
C LYS A 119 -5.75 0.18 18.44
N LEU A 120 -5.63 -1.03 17.88
CA LEU A 120 -6.82 -1.65 17.33
C LEU A 120 -7.79 -2.01 18.45
N TYR A 121 -9.07 -1.86 18.16
CA TYR A 121 -10.13 -2.25 19.04
C TYR A 121 -11.34 -2.68 18.22
N VAL A 122 -12.14 -3.53 18.84
CA VAL A 122 -13.50 -3.83 18.40
C VAL A 122 -14.37 -4.01 19.63
N ASN A 123 -15.48 -3.31 19.66
CA ASN A 123 -16.49 -3.43 20.69
C ASN A 123 -17.87 -3.18 20.09
N LYS A 124 -18.91 -3.10 20.94
CA LYS A 124 -20.28 -2.84 20.47
C LYS A 124 -20.41 -1.48 19.75
N ASN A 125 -19.63 -0.49 20.12
CA ASN A 125 -19.80 0.90 19.72
C ASN A 125 -18.83 1.33 18.61
N GLY A 126 -17.84 0.51 18.27
CA GLY A 126 -16.90 0.84 17.20
C GLY A 126 -15.88 -0.26 16.94
N PHE A 127 -15.18 -0.09 15.83
CA PHE A 127 -14.06 -0.91 15.41
C PHE A 127 -13.05 -0.05 14.65
N ASN A 128 -11.84 -0.55 14.51
CA ASN A 128 -10.90 -0.10 13.50
C ASN A 128 -10.21 -1.30 12.83
N ALA A 129 -9.71 -1.05 11.62
CA ALA A 129 -8.90 -2.00 10.86
C ALA A 129 -7.70 -1.27 10.28
N ILE A 130 -6.59 -1.98 10.12
CA ILE A 130 -5.36 -1.46 9.52
C ILE A 130 -4.91 -2.35 8.38
N ALA A 131 -4.31 -1.72 7.37
CA ALA A 131 -3.57 -2.39 6.32
C ALA A 131 -2.11 -1.93 6.43
N ILE A 132 -1.18 -2.89 6.45
CA ILE A 132 0.26 -2.66 6.55
C ILE A 132 0.92 -3.32 5.36
N GLY A 133 1.73 -2.58 4.61
CA GLY A 133 2.47 -3.09 3.47
C GLY A 133 3.78 -2.34 3.27
N ASN A 134 4.65 -2.86 2.42
CA ASN A 134 5.83 -2.16 1.97
C ASN A 134 5.67 -1.98 0.45
N ILE A 135 5.04 -0.88 0.04
CA ILE A 135 4.55 -0.71 -1.34
C ILE A 135 5.69 -0.43 -2.32
N ASP A 136 6.71 0.31 -1.90
CA ASP A 136 7.87 0.67 -2.70
C ASP A 136 9.13 -0.15 -2.36
N ASN A 137 9.00 -1.15 -1.48
CA ASN A 137 10.04 -2.11 -1.12
C ASN A 137 11.29 -1.45 -0.53
N ASP A 138 11.09 -0.45 0.33
CA ASP A 138 12.15 0.22 1.08
C ASP A 138 12.21 -0.25 2.55
N ASP A 139 12.99 0.41 3.40
CA ASP A 139 13.14 0.00 4.82
C ASP A 139 11.97 0.46 5.70
N ALA A 140 10.99 1.15 5.12
CA ALA A 140 9.86 1.71 5.82
C ALA A 140 8.54 1.03 5.39
N TRP A 141 7.50 1.28 6.17
CA TRP A 141 6.22 0.56 6.04
C TRP A 141 5.10 1.55 5.81
N ASP A 142 4.30 1.28 4.81
CA ASP A 142 3.07 1.99 4.57
C ASP A 142 1.92 1.40 5.41
N ILE A 143 1.23 2.28 6.12
CA ILE A 143 0.16 1.94 7.06
C ILE A 143 -1.05 2.81 6.78
N TRP A 144 -2.18 2.14 6.57
CA TRP A 144 -3.50 2.76 6.48
C TRP A 144 -4.41 2.23 7.55
N MET A 145 -5.30 3.08 8.06
CA MET A 145 -6.34 2.71 9.01
C MET A 145 -7.71 3.12 8.49
N ILE A 146 -8.73 2.33 8.81
CA ILE A 146 -10.13 2.74 8.72
C ILE A 146 -10.81 2.65 10.08
N THR A 147 -11.67 3.61 10.37
CA THR A 147 -12.45 3.70 11.63
C THR A 147 -13.90 3.29 11.42
N GLU A 148 -14.67 3.18 12.51
CA GLU A 148 -16.11 2.85 12.48
C GLU A 148 -16.97 3.88 11.74
N LYS A 149 -16.42 5.07 11.50
CA LYS A 149 -17.06 6.16 10.73
C LYS A 149 -16.76 6.07 9.23
N GLY A 150 -15.98 5.07 8.78
CA GLY A 150 -15.52 4.95 7.39
C GLY A 150 -14.44 5.95 7.02
N ILE A 151 -13.85 6.64 8.00
CA ILE A 151 -12.74 7.59 7.77
C ILE A 151 -11.47 6.77 7.55
N LEU A 152 -10.86 6.95 6.37
CA LEU A 152 -9.53 6.44 6.05
C LEU A 152 -8.47 7.41 6.54
N ILE A 153 -7.50 6.88 7.27
CA ILE A 153 -6.37 7.62 7.86
C ILE A 153 -5.09 7.07 7.26
N ASP A 154 -4.27 7.97 6.71
CA ASP A 154 -2.90 7.69 6.31
C ASP A 154 -2.02 7.85 7.55
N VAL A 155 -1.51 6.73 8.05
CA VAL A 155 -0.81 6.66 9.35
C VAL A 155 0.69 6.83 9.15
N GLN A 156 1.23 6.05 8.21
CA GLN A 156 2.60 6.15 7.76
C GLN A 156 2.58 5.88 6.26
N ASN A 157 3.11 6.80 5.49
CA ASN A 157 3.21 6.68 4.04
C ASN A 157 4.48 7.41 3.65
N ASP A 158 5.44 6.60 3.27
CA ASP A 158 6.79 6.93 2.85
C ASP A 158 7.02 6.60 1.39
N CYS A 159 5.96 6.25 0.65
CA CYS A 159 5.78 6.55 -0.77
C CYS A 159 5.84 8.07 -1.02
N LYS A 160 6.98 8.66 -0.68
CA LYS A 160 7.41 10.04 -0.84
C LYS A 160 8.49 10.00 -1.89
N LEU A 161 8.13 10.62 -3.03
CA LEU A 161 8.98 11.57 -3.73
C LEU A 161 10.26 11.85 -2.95
N GLU A 162 11.42 11.52 -3.51
CA GLU A 162 12.67 12.14 -3.07
C GLU A 162 12.36 13.60 -2.75
N LYS A 163 12.50 13.98 -1.46
CA LYS A 163 12.75 15.37 -1.13
C LYS A 163 14.06 15.67 -1.82
N ASN A 164 14.02 16.16 -3.07
CA ASN A 164 15.16 16.83 -3.65
C ASN A 164 15.41 18.07 -2.76
N PRO A 165 16.50 18.13 -1.99
CA PRO A 165 16.87 19.31 -1.22
C PRO A 165 17.73 20.26 -2.05
N TRP A 166 17.57 20.26 -3.37
CA TRP A 166 18.30 21.12 -4.30
C TRP A 166 17.34 21.71 -5.33
#